data_AF-A0A6N6PTC7-F1
#
_entry.id   AF-A0A6N6PTC7-F1
#
_cell.length_a   1.000
_cell.length_b   1.000
_cell.length_c   1.000
_cell.angle_alpha   90.00
_cell.angle_beta   90.00
_cell.angle_gamma   90.00
#
_symmetry.space_group_name_H-M   'P 1'
#
loop_
_entity.id
_entity.type
_entity.pdbx_description
1 polymer ?
#
loop_
_entity_poly.entity_id
_entity_poly.type
_entity_poly.pdbx_seq_one_letter_code
_entity_poly.pdbx_strand_id
1 'polypeptide(L)' 'MTELDDHKLLAEFARSASESAFDALVARHVNLVYSTALRFTGNPHHAQEITQAVFVILARKAGSLRRGTVLSGWLYQTA' A
#
# COMPACT_ATOMS: atom_id res chain seq x y z
N MET A 1 -14.17 -8.07 5.97
CA MET A 1 -14.41 -6.97 6.93
C MET A 1 -13.13 -6.16 7.14
N THR A 2 -12.49 -5.70 6.06
CA THR A 2 -11.07 -5.24 6.06
C THR A 2 -10.89 -3.90 5.32
N GLU A 3 -11.69 -3.64 4.29
CA GLU A 3 -11.58 -2.44 3.45
C GLU A 3 -12.00 -1.14 4.16
N LEU A 4 -13.04 -1.22 5.00
CA LEU A 4 -13.47 -0.12 5.88
C LEU A 4 -12.38 0.28 6.87
N ASP A 5 -11.55 -0.67 7.30
CA ASP A 5 -10.45 -0.42 8.22
C ASP A 5 -9.24 0.17 7.48
N ASP A 6 -8.93 -0.30 6.27
CA ASP A 6 -7.84 0.26 5.47
C ASP A 6 -8.10 1.73 5.10
N HIS A 7 -9.33 2.08 4.77
CA HIS A 7 -9.69 3.49 4.52
C HIS A 7 -9.53 4.36 5.78
N LYS A 8 -9.87 3.84 6.97
CA LYS A 8 -9.68 4.57 8.23
C LYS A 8 -8.20 4.77 8.53
N LEU A 9 -7.40 3.72 8.41
CA LEU A 9 -5.94 3.78 8.61
C LEU A 9 -5.29 4.76 7.63
N LEU A 10 -5.68 4.71 6.35
CA LEU A 10 -5.17 5.62 5.33
C LEU A 10 -5.57 7.07 5.61
N ALA A 11 -6.81 7.30 6.04
CA ALA A 11 -7.30 8.64 6.40
C ALA A 11 -6.63 9.19 7.67
N GLU A 12 -6.32 8.33 8.63
CA GLU A 12 -5.56 8.69 9.82
C GLU A 12 -4.13 9.07 9.45
N PHE A 13 -3.43 8.22 8.69
CA PHE A 13 -2.10 8.52 8.18
C PHE A 13 -2.07 9.83 7.38
N ALA A 14 -3.03 10.05 6.49
CA ALA A 14 -3.11 11.28 5.68
C ALA A 14 -3.33 12.55 6.51
N ARG A 15 -3.95 12.45 7.69
CA ARG A 15 -4.28 13.60 8.54
C ARG A 15 -3.19 13.93 9.54
N SER A 16 -2.57 12.92 10.16
CA SER A 16 -1.64 13.09 11.27
C SER A 16 -0.24 12.52 11.02
N ALA A 17 0.03 12.01 9.81
CA ALA A 17 1.25 11.26 9.51
C ALA A 17 1.48 10.10 10.50
N SER A 18 0.40 9.46 10.95
CA SER A 18 0.42 8.36 11.93
C SER A 18 1.21 7.15 11.39
N GLU A 19 2.45 6.99 11.85
CA GLU A 19 3.32 5.88 11.45
C GLU A 19 2.68 4.52 11.76
N SER A 20 2.02 4.37 12.92
CA SER A 20 1.36 3.12 13.31
C SER A 20 0.19 2.75 12.38
N ALA A 21 -0.56 3.74 11.89
CA ALA A 21 -1.60 3.51 10.90
C ALA A 21 -1.02 3.05 9.56
N PHE A 22 0.12 3.62 9.16
CA PHE A 22 0.82 3.22 7.94
C PHE A 22 1.44 1.82 8.06
N ASP A 23 2.07 1.51 9.19
CA ASP A 23 2.64 0.18 9.47
C ASP A 23 1.57 -0.92 9.41
N ALA A 24 0.37 -0.64 9.92
CA ALA A 24 -0.76 -1.55 9.83
C ALA A 24 -1.17 -1.81 8.36
N LEU A 25 -1.16 -0.78 7.50
CA LEU A 25 -1.41 -0.92 6.07
C LEU A 25 -0.32 -1.75 5.38
N VAL A 26 0.95 -1.45 5.67
CA VAL A 26 2.10 -2.18 5.11
C VAL A 26 2.01 -3.65 5.50
N ALA A 27 1.86 -3.96 6.79
CA ALA A 27 1.80 -5.33 7.28
C ALA A 27 0.67 -6.16 6.63
N ARG A 28 -0.47 -5.51 6.33
CA ARG A 28 -1.61 -6.16 5.66
C ARG A 28 -1.36 -6.45 4.19
N HIS A 29 -0.70 -5.53 3.47
CA HIS A 29 -0.65 -5.56 2.00
C HIS A 29 0.71 -5.91 1.42
N VAL A 30 1.78 -5.95 2.22
CA VAL A 30 3.14 -6.20 1.73
C VAL A 30 3.26 -7.50 0.95
N ASN A 31 2.59 -8.57 1.40
CA ASN A 31 2.61 -9.86 0.71
C ASN A 31 1.91 -9.82 -0.65
N LEU A 32 0.83 -9.03 -0.78
CA LEU A 32 0.12 -8.85 -2.05
C LEU A 32 1.02 -8.13 -3.06
N VAL A 33 1.60 -7.00 -2.64
CA VAL A 33 2.49 -6.20 -3.50
C VAL A 33 3.72 -7.00 -3.90
N TYR A 34 4.40 -7.62 -2.94
CA TYR A 34 5.59 -8.42 -3.19
C TYR A 34 5.32 -9.59 -4.13
N SER A 35 4.24 -10.35 -3.90
CA SER A 35 3.88 -11.47 -4.76
C SER A 35 3.52 -11.04 -6.18
N THR A 36 2.91 -9.86 -6.32
CA THR A 36 2.58 -9.28 -7.63
C THR A 36 3.86 -8.88 -8.37
N ALA A 37 4.73 -8.11 -7.74
CA ALA A 37 6.01 -7.70 -8.30
C ALA A 37 6.93 -8.90 -8.63
N LEU A 38 6.93 -9.94 -7.81
CA LEU A 38 7.69 -11.17 -8.04
C LEU A 38 7.19 -11.93 -9.27
N ARG A 39 5.87 -11.98 -9.48
CA ARG A 39 5.29 -12.63 -10.67
C ARG A 39 5.62 -11.89 -11.95
N PHE A 40 5.72 -10.55 -11.91
CA PHE A 40 6.06 -9.75 -13.07
C PHE A 40 7.56 -9.75 -13.39
N THR A 41 8.41 -9.66 -12.36
CA THR A 41 9.87 -9.53 -12.57
C THR A 41 10.60 -10.87 -12.59
N GLY A 42 10.06 -11.91 -11.95
CA GLY A 42 10.76 -13.18 -11.72
C GLY A 42 12.01 -13.06 -10.85
N ASN A 43 12.28 -11.87 -10.28
CA ASN A 43 13.50 -11.57 -9.54
C ASN A 43 13.15 -11.07 -8.12
N PRO A 44 13.54 -11.81 -7.06
CA PRO A 44 13.24 -11.42 -5.68
C PRO A 44 13.78 -10.06 -5.27
N HIS A 45 14.94 -9.65 -5.77
CA HIS A 45 15.55 -8.37 -5.43
C HIS A 45 14.75 -7.21 -6.05
N HIS A 46 14.44 -7.28 -7.34
CA HIS A 46 13.58 -6.29 -7.99
C HIS A 46 12.17 -6.24 -7.36
N ALA A 47 11.62 -7.40 -6.95
CA ALA A 47 10.34 -7.44 -6.27
C ALA A 47 10.36 -6.70 -4.92
N GLN A 48 11.45 -6.78 -4.15
CA GLN A 48 11.64 -6.01 -2.92
C GLN A 48 11.69 -4.50 -3.20
N GLU A 49 12.47 -4.08 -4.21
CA GLU A 49 12.58 -2.67 -4.59
C GLU A 49 11.25 -2.09 -5.05
N ILE A 50 10.51 -2.80 -5.90
CA ILE A 50 9.16 -2.41 -6.34
C ILE A 50 8.23 -2.31 -5.13
N THR A 51 8.25 -3.30 -4.24
CA THR A 51 7.40 -3.28 -3.04
C THR A 51 7.65 -2.05 -2.19
N GLN A 52 8.92 -1.70 -1.94
CA GLN A 52 9.28 -0.49 -1.22
C GLN A 52 8.80 0.77 -1.95
N ALA A 53 9.03 0.85 -3.27
CA ALA A 53 8.61 1.98 -4.09
C ALA A 53 7.08 2.20 -4.06
N VAL A 54 6.29 1.12 -4.13
CA VAL A 54 4.82 1.18 -4.05
C VAL A 54 4.36 1.81 -2.74
N PHE A 55 4.93 1.41 -1.59
CA PHE A 55 4.56 1.99 -0.31
C PHE A 55 5.07 3.44 -0.15
N VAL A 56 6.23 3.78 -0.71
CA VAL A 56 6.67 5.19 -0.79
C VAL A 56 5.70 6.03 -1.61
N ILE A 57 5.18 5.51 -2.73
CA ILE A 57 4.17 6.18 -3.55
C ILE A 57 2.86 6.30 -2.79
N LEU A 58 2.44 5.26 -2.06
CA LEU A 58 1.26 5.31 -1.21
C LEU A 58 1.37 6.43 -0.17
N ALA A 59 2.50 6.51 0.53
CA ALA A 59 2.73 7.53 1.55
C ALA A 59 2.60 8.95 0.97
N ARG A 60 3.15 9.18 -0.22
CA ARG A 60 3.07 10.47 -0.93
C ARG A 60 1.67 10.78 -1.45
N LYS A 61 0.87 9.77 -1.79
CA LYS A 61 -0.47 9.92 -2.38
C LYS A 61 -1.61 9.78 -1.38
N ALA A 62 -1.35 9.41 -0.13
CA ALA A 62 -2.38 9.11 0.87
C ALA A 62 -3.44 10.22 1.00
N GLY A 63 -3.02 11.49 0.95
CA GLY A 63 -3.93 12.64 1.04
C GLY A 63 -4.69 12.97 -0.26
N SER A 64 -4.29 12.43 -1.40
CA SER A 64 -4.91 12.70 -2.72
C SER A 64 -5.73 11.53 -3.27
N LEU A 65 -5.69 10.37 -2.63
CA LEU A 65 -6.54 9.23 -2.99
C LEU A 65 -8.02 9.55 -2.73
N ARG A 66 -8.87 9.20 -3.70
CA ARG A 66 -10.31 9.46 -3.63
C ARG A 66 -10.93 8.64 -2.50
N ARG A 67 -11.92 9.21 -1.80
CA ARG A 67 -12.74 8.45 -0.84
C ARG A 67 -13.42 7.30 -1.57
N GLY A 68 -13.34 6.10 -1.00
CA GLY A 68 -13.83 4.87 -1.63
C GLY A 68 -12.86 4.19 -2.60
N THR A 69 -11.60 4.65 -2.69
CA THR A 69 -10.56 3.88 -3.37
C THR A 69 -10.35 2.55 -2.66
N VAL A 70 -10.51 1.45 -3.40
CA VAL A 70 -10.19 0.10 -2.92
C VAL A 70 -8.67 -0.02 -2.86
N LEU A 71 -8.10 0.05 -1.65
CA LEU A 71 -6.66 0.14 -1.47
C LEU A 71 -5.92 -1.07 -2.04
N SER A 72 -6.44 -2.28 -1.84
CA SER A 72 -5.87 -3.50 -2.40
C SER A 72 -5.81 -3.48 -3.93
N GLY A 73 -6.86 -2.99 -4.59
CA GLY A 73 -6.90 -2.82 -6.04
C GLY A 73 -5.91 -1.78 -6.54
N TRP A 74 -5.81 -0.65 -5.83
CA TRP A 74 -4.83 0.40 -6.16
C TRP A 74 -3.38 -0.09 -5.99
N LEU A 75 -3.10 -0.84 -4.92
CA LEU A 75 -1.78 -1.42 -4.67
C LEU A 75 -1.41 -2.46 -5.72
N TYR A 76 -2.36 -3.32 -6.10
CA TYR A 76 -2.15 -4.28 -7.18
C TYR A 76 -1.86 -3.62 -8.53
N GLN A 77 -2.55 -2.51 -8.84
CA GLN A 77 -2.31 -1.75 -10.08
C GLN A 77 -1.00 -0.97 -10.09
N THR A 78 -0.45 -0.66 -8.91
CA THR A 78 0.78 0.12 -8.77
C THR A 78 2.03 -0.78 -8.74
N ALA A 79 1.87 -2.05 -8.35
CA ALA A 79 2.92 -3.07 -8.28
C ALA A 79 3.22 -3.69 -9.65
#